data_AF-A0A0D2KLX8-F1
#
_entry.id   AF-A0A0D2KLX8-F1
#
_cell.length_a   1.000
_cell.length_b   1.000
_cell.length_c   1.000
_cell.angle_alpha   90.00
_cell.angle_beta   90.00
_cell.angle_gamma   90.00
#
_symmetry.space_group_name_H-M   'P 1'
#
loop_
_entity.id
_entity.type
_entity.pdbx_description
1 polymer ?
#
loop_
_entity_poly.entity_id
_entity_poly.type
_entity_poly.pdbx_seq_one_letter_code
_entity_poly.pdbx_strand_id
1 'polypeptide(L)'
;MRAAGIKRLVIITPPPVYDEGRIRHQQQRMGTTDPVEPDRTNEFAGRYAEAAAAVGEAAGLPVLDLHTALQAEEGWQTRLLSDGLHFSPAGQALVGRLLVQLVQAAYPELSLDKLSNHFPWWDKFAEAGPSKEAALWRGFLDGAQQQQAGAEEDHGQQPRAGG
;
A
#
# COMPACT_ATOMS: atom_id res chain seq x y z
N MET A 1 -16.74 -10.47 -6.44
CA MET A 1 -15.56 -9.68 -6.87
C MET A 1 -15.77 -9.04 -8.24
N ARG A 2 -15.81 -9.79 -9.35
CA ARG A 2 -16.03 -9.22 -10.69
C ARG A 2 -17.39 -8.51 -10.84
N ALA A 3 -18.46 -9.09 -10.29
CA ALA A 3 -19.79 -8.46 -10.23
C ALA A 3 -19.82 -7.15 -9.41
N ALA A 4 -18.82 -6.93 -8.55
CA ALA A 4 -18.64 -5.68 -7.80
C ALA A 4 -17.71 -4.68 -8.53
N GLY A 5 -17.38 -4.92 -9.80
CA GLY A 5 -16.53 -4.04 -10.61
C GLY A 5 -15.02 -4.21 -10.42
N ILE A 6 -14.56 -5.16 -9.60
CA ILE A 6 -13.13 -5.42 -9.39
C ILE A 6 -12.59 -6.18 -10.61
N LYS A 7 -11.71 -5.52 -11.37
CA LYS A 7 -11.18 -6.03 -12.65
C LYS A 7 -9.84 -6.78 -12.54
N ARG A 8 -9.05 -6.46 -11.52
CA ARG A 8 -7.73 -7.07 -11.28
C ARG A 8 -7.74 -7.82 -9.97
N LEU A 9 -7.37 -9.09 -10.01
CA LEU A 9 -7.37 -10.00 -8.87
C LEU A 9 -6.16 -10.91 -9.03
N VAL A 10 -5.32 -10.98 -8.02
CA VAL A 10 -4.27 -11.98 -7.92
C VAL A 10 -4.61 -12.94 -6.79
N ILE A 11 -4.28 -14.21 -6.96
CA ILE A 11 -4.31 -15.19 -5.87
C ILE A 11 -2.89 -15.31 -5.32
N ILE A 12 -2.75 -15.24 -4.01
CA ILE A 12 -1.48 -15.51 -3.32
C ILE A 12 -1.72 -16.77 -2.49
N THR A 13 -0.94 -17.82 -2.74
CA THR A 13 -1.07 -19.06 -1.98
C THR A 13 -0.55 -18.87 -0.55
N PRO A 14 -1.03 -19.67 0.43
CA PRO A 14 -0.41 -19.71 1.75
C PRO A 14 1.10 -20.02 1.62
N PRO A 15 1.97 -19.28 2.32
CA PRO A 15 3.40 -19.59 2.36
C PRO A 15 3.67 -20.90 3.10
N PRO A 16 4.88 -21.49 2.94
CA PRO A 16 5.25 -22.69 3.67
C PRO A 16 5.39 -22.40 5.17
N VAL A 17 5.18 -23.42 5.99
CA VAL A 17 5.40 -23.38 7.44
C VAL A 17 6.68 -24.17 7.73
N TYR A 18 7.56 -23.61 8.55
CA TYR A 18 8.68 -24.39 9.08
C TYR A 18 8.25 -25.07 10.38
N ASP A 19 7.85 -26.34 10.27
CA ASP A 19 7.21 -27.09 11.35
C ASP A 19 8.02 -27.08 12.66
N GLU A 20 9.33 -27.38 12.61
CA GLU A 20 10.18 -27.38 13.81
C GLU A 20 10.30 -25.98 14.43
N GLY A 21 10.47 -24.95 13.59
CA GLY A 21 10.52 -23.57 14.05
C GLY A 21 9.21 -23.14 14.70
N ARG A 22 8.08 -23.58 14.12
CA ARG A 22 6.75 -23.27 14.63
C ARG A 22 6.46 -23.97 15.96
N ILE A 23 6.80 -25.24 16.09
CA ILE A 23 6.70 -25.99 17.35
C ILE A 23 7.53 -25.32 18.44
N ARG A 24 8.80 -24.97 18.13
CA ARG A 24 9.67 -24.25 19.06
C ARG A 24 9.06 -22.93 19.54
N HIS A 25 8.51 -22.15 18.61
CA HIS A 25 7.86 -20.89 18.96
C HIS A 25 6.61 -21.08 19.83
N GLN A 26 5.80 -22.11 19.55
CA GLN A 26 4.63 -22.44 20.36
C GLN A 26 5.02 -22.84 21.79
N GLN A 27 6.04 -23.70 21.95
CA GLN A 27 6.61 -24.08 23.23
C GLN A 27 7.09 -22.86 24.04
N GLN A 28 7.82 -21.93 23.39
CA GLN A 28 8.26 -20.68 24.01
C GLN A 28 7.09 -19.83 24.51
N ARG A 29 6.03 -19.69 23.70
CA ARG A 29 4.82 -18.93 24.09
C ARG A 29 4.06 -19.56 25.25
N MET A 30 4.08 -20.89 25.35
CA MET A 30 3.41 -21.63 26.43
C MET A 30 4.30 -21.82 27.66
N GLY A 31 5.60 -21.51 27.58
CA GLY A 31 6.54 -21.72 28.67
C GLY A 31 6.77 -23.19 29.00
N THR A 32 6.65 -24.09 28.02
CA THR A 32 6.86 -25.54 28.20
C THR A 32 7.97 -26.07 27.29
N THR A 33 8.55 -27.20 27.69
CA THR A 33 9.45 -28.01 26.86
C THR A 33 8.82 -29.35 26.46
N ASP A 34 7.61 -29.62 26.95
CA ASP A 34 6.87 -30.82 26.59
C ASP A 34 6.52 -30.81 25.09
N PRO A 35 6.32 -31.98 24.46
CA PRO A 35 5.79 -32.07 23.12
C PRO A 35 4.47 -31.31 22.99
N VAL A 36 4.33 -30.52 21.93
CA VAL A 36 3.11 -29.76 21.62
C VAL A 36 2.60 -30.16 20.26
N GLU A 37 1.28 -30.32 20.15
CA GLU A 37 0.64 -30.50 18.86
C GLU A 37 0.78 -29.22 18.01
N PRO A 38 1.21 -29.32 16.75
CA PRO A 38 1.42 -28.15 15.91
C PRO A 38 0.10 -27.47 15.53
N ASP A 39 -0.04 -26.18 15.82
CA ASP A 39 -1.21 -25.39 15.39
C ASP A 39 -1.30 -25.18 13.88
N ARG A 40 -0.16 -25.29 13.16
CA ARG A 40 -0.03 -25.21 11.71
C ARG A 40 1.06 -26.18 11.25
N THR A 41 0.89 -26.77 10.08
CA THR A 41 1.92 -27.60 9.44
C THR A 41 2.12 -27.23 7.99
N ASN A 42 3.31 -27.52 7.45
CA ASN A 42 3.64 -27.32 6.05
C ASN A 42 2.76 -28.18 5.13
N GLU A 43 2.44 -29.40 5.55
CA GLU A 43 1.55 -30.30 4.81
C GLU A 43 0.17 -29.68 4.58
N PHE A 44 -0.46 -29.16 5.64
CA PHE A 44 -1.76 -28.51 5.51
C PHE A 44 -1.66 -27.20 4.72
N ALA A 45 -0.61 -26.40 4.91
CA ALA A 45 -0.37 -25.21 4.11
C ALA A 45 -0.27 -25.53 2.61
N GLY A 46 0.47 -26.59 2.26
CA GLY A 46 0.61 -27.09 0.88
C GLY A 46 -0.71 -27.48 0.25
N ARG A 47 -1.59 -28.20 0.97
CA ARG A 47 -2.93 -28.56 0.47
C ARG A 47 -3.79 -27.34 0.13
N TYR A 48 -3.72 -26.31 0.96
CA TYR A 48 -4.44 -25.05 0.68
C TYR A 48 -3.77 -24.23 -0.42
N ALA A 49 -2.44 -24.31 -0.55
CA ALA A 49 -1.71 -23.67 -1.65
C ALA A 49 -2.09 -24.28 -3.00
N GLU A 50 -2.12 -25.60 -3.10
CA GLU A 50 -2.59 -26.32 -4.28
C GLU A 50 -4.04 -25.96 -4.62
N ALA A 51 -4.93 -25.97 -3.63
CA ALA A 51 -6.33 -25.60 -3.84
C ALA A 51 -6.48 -24.14 -4.31
N ALA A 52 -5.74 -23.20 -3.72
CA ALA A 52 -5.77 -21.80 -4.11
C ALA A 52 -5.22 -21.59 -5.53
N ALA A 53 -4.12 -22.27 -5.88
CA ALA A 53 -3.56 -22.24 -7.23
C ALA A 53 -4.56 -22.77 -8.26
N ALA A 54 -5.17 -23.93 -8.00
CA ALA A 54 -6.19 -24.52 -8.87
C ALA A 54 -7.40 -23.59 -9.08
N VAL A 55 -7.85 -22.89 -8.02
CA VAL A 55 -8.91 -21.88 -8.13
C VAL A 55 -8.47 -20.71 -9.02
N GLY A 56 -7.24 -20.23 -8.85
CA GLY A 56 -6.69 -19.16 -9.67
C GLY A 56 -6.64 -19.55 -11.15
N GLU A 57 -6.10 -20.73 -11.46
CA GLU A 57 -6.06 -21.28 -12.80
C GLU A 57 -7.45 -21.44 -13.43
N ALA A 58 -8.37 -22.08 -12.71
CA ALA A 58 -9.75 -22.28 -13.17
C ALA A 58 -10.49 -20.95 -13.42
N ALA A 59 -10.16 -19.90 -12.66
CA ALA A 59 -10.73 -18.57 -12.82
C ALA A 59 -9.99 -17.68 -13.84
N GLY A 60 -8.91 -18.17 -14.46
CA GLY A 60 -8.04 -17.40 -15.34
C GLY A 60 -7.39 -16.20 -14.64
N LEU A 61 -7.02 -16.37 -13.37
CA LEU A 61 -6.39 -15.36 -12.53
C LEU A 61 -4.90 -15.64 -12.39
N PRO A 62 -4.05 -14.60 -12.33
CA PRO A 62 -2.65 -14.75 -11.96
C PRO A 62 -2.51 -15.32 -10.54
N VAL A 63 -1.61 -16.29 -10.39
CA VAL A 63 -1.30 -16.94 -9.10
C VAL A 63 0.15 -16.63 -8.72
N LEU A 64 0.35 -16.14 -7.51
CA LEU A 64 1.65 -16.08 -6.85
C LEU A 64 1.75 -17.28 -5.90
N ASP A 65 2.46 -18.33 -6.33
CA ASP A 65 2.66 -19.51 -5.49
C ASP A 65 3.81 -19.32 -4.51
N LEU A 66 3.52 -18.76 -3.33
CA LEU A 66 4.51 -18.54 -2.28
C LEU A 66 4.95 -19.85 -1.63
N HIS A 67 4.10 -20.87 -1.55
CA HIS A 67 4.45 -22.16 -0.98
C HIS A 67 5.68 -22.75 -1.67
N THR A 68 5.65 -22.82 -3.00
CA THR A 68 6.76 -23.33 -3.80
C THR A 68 7.91 -22.31 -3.89
N ALA A 69 7.62 -21.03 -4.16
CA ALA A 69 8.65 -20.03 -4.40
C ALA A 69 9.58 -19.82 -3.19
N LEU A 70 9.06 -19.88 -1.96
CA LEU A 70 9.88 -19.74 -0.77
C LEU A 70 10.71 -21.01 -0.53
N GLN A 71 10.15 -22.20 -0.75
CA GLN A 71 10.87 -23.46 -0.53
C GLN A 71 12.00 -23.73 -1.54
N ALA A 72 11.97 -23.06 -2.70
CA ALA A 72 13.04 -23.09 -3.68
C ALA A 72 14.32 -22.36 -3.22
N GLU A 73 14.23 -21.53 -2.18
CA GLU A 73 15.33 -20.75 -1.67
C GLU A 73 16.14 -21.52 -0.61
N GLU A 74 17.46 -21.46 -0.69
CA GLU A 74 18.32 -22.08 0.32
C GLU A 74 18.09 -21.47 1.71
N GLY A 75 17.93 -22.36 2.69
CA GLY A 75 17.72 -21.99 4.10
C GLY A 75 16.42 -21.23 4.35
N TRP A 76 15.40 -21.37 3.50
CA TRP A 76 14.14 -20.62 3.61
C TRP A 76 13.51 -20.67 5.01
N GLN A 77 13.63 -21.81 5.70
CA GLN A 77 13.05 -22.08 7.02
C GLN A 77 13.44 -21.04 8.07
N THR A 78 14.70 -20.61 8.05
CA THR A 78 15.28 -19.73 9.07
C THR A 78 15.71 -18.39 8.50
N ARG A 79 15.98 -18.31 7.19
CA ARG A 79 16.32 -17.08 6.50
C ARG A 79 15.09 -16.25 6.16
N LEU A 80 14.02 -16.89 5.69
CA LEU A 80 12.83 -16.21 5.19
C LEU A 80 11.69 -16.15 6.22
N LEU A 81 11.75 -16.97 7.28
CA LEU A 81 10.79 -16.97 8.38
C LEU A 81 11.45 -16.59 9.70
N SER A 82 10.72 -15.91 10.59
CA SER A 82 11.22 -15.49 11.91
C SER A 82 10.87 -16.47 13.03
N ASP A 83 9.69 -17.08 12.96
CA ASP A 83 9.14 -17.97 14.00
C ASP A 83 8.54 -19.27 13.43
N GLY A 84 8.95 -19.61 12.22
CA GLY A 84 8.42 -20.71 11.42
C GLY A 84 7.07 -20.44 10.76
N LEU A 85 6.52 -19.23 10.88
CA LEU A 85 5.27 -18.81 10.22
C LEU A 85 5.37 -17.41 9.59
N HIS A 86 5.78 -16.41 10.35
CA HIS A 86 5.87 -15.03 9.89
C HIS A 86 7.15 -14.79 9.09
N PHE A 87 7.06 -13.93 8.08
CA PHE A 87 8.22 -13.57 7.27
C PHE A 87 9.26 -12.77 8.06
N SER A 88 10.53 -13.10 7.85
CA SER A 88 11.64 -12.23 8.20
C SER A 88 11.68 -11.02 7.26
N PRO A 89 12.53 -10.00 7.51
CA PRO A 89 12.76 -8.92 6.55
C PRO A 89 13.19 -9.43 5.16
N ALA A 90 14.02 -10.48 5.09
CA ALA A 90 14.41 -11.09 3.84
C ALA A 90 13.24 -11.81 3.14
N GLY A 91 12.39 -12.50 3.92
CA GLY A 91 11.14 -13.10 3.42
C GLY A 91 10.20 -12.06 2.83
N GLN A 92 9.96 -10.95 3.53
CA GLN A 92 9.13 -9.85 3.04
C GLN A 92 9.68 -9.22 1.78
N ALA A 93 10.99 -8.99 1.70
CA ALA A 93 11.64 -8.44 0.51
C ALA A 93 11.48 -9.36 -0.70
N LEU A 94 11.61 -10.68 -0.52
CA LEU A 94 11.37 -11.65 -1.57
C LEU A 94 9.91 -11.63 -2.06
N VAL A 95 8.95 -11.69 -1.15
CA VAL A 95 7.51 -11.64 -1.48
C VAL A 95 7.17 -10.36 -2.23
N GLY A 96 7.67 -9.21 -1.78
CA GLY A 96 7.48 -7.94 -2.46
C GLY A 96 8.01 -7.95 -3.90
N ARG A 97 9.24 -8.45 -4.10
CA ARG A 97 9.83 -8.58 -5.44
C ARG A 97 9.00 -9.49 -6.35
N LEU A 98 8.59 -10.66 -5.88
CA LEU A 98 7.79 -11.61 -6.66
C LEU A 98 6.41 -11.02 -7.01
N LEU A 99 5.78 -10.32 -6.07
CA LEU A 99 4.49 -9.68 -6.31
C LEU A 99 4.60 -8.55 -7.36
N VAL A 100 5.62 -7.71 -7.28
CA VAL A 100 5.85 -6.65 -8.29
C VAL A 100 6.05 -7.26 -9.66
N GLN A 101 6.86 -8.33 -9.77
CA GLN A 101 7.07 -9.03 -11.05
C GLN A 101 5.77 -9.63 -11.60
N LEU A 102 4.95 -10.25 -10.74
CA LEU A 102 3.65 -10.80 -11.16
C LEU A 102 2.71 -9.69 -11.65
N VAL A 103 2.60 -8.58 -10.92
CA VAL A 103 1.76 -7.45 -11.32
C VAL A 103 2.24 -6.83 -12.63
N GLN A 104 3.55 -6.65 -12.81
CA GLN A 104 4.11 -6.16 -14.07
C GLN A 104 3.77 -7.06 -15.26
N ALA A 105 3.79 -8.38 -15.08
CA ALA A 105 3.47 -9.34 -16.12
C ALA A 105 1.96 -9.45 -16.41
N ALA A 106 1.14 -9.52 -15.36
CA ALA A 106 -0.30 -9.76 -15.49
C ALA A 106 -1.12 -8.49 -15.74
N TYR A 107 -0.70 -7.36 -15.17
CA TYR A 107 -1.39 -6.08 -15.18
C TYR A 107 -0.39 -4.95 -15.45
N PRO A 108 0.21 -4.88 -16.65
CA PRO A 108 1.28 -3.94 -16.97
C PRO A 108 0.87 -2.47 -16.79
N GLU A 109 -0.42 -2.14 -16.89
CA GLU A 109 -0.94 -0.80 -16.62
C GLU A 109 -0.86 -0.40 -15.15
N LEU A 110 -0.71 -1.36 -14.23
CA LEU A 110 -0.52 -1.16 -12.80
C LEU A 110 0.96 -1.22 -12.38
N SER A 111 1.88 -1.35 -13.34
CA SER A 111 3.31 -1.27 -13.04
C SER A 111 3.68 0.12 -12.52
N LEU A 112 4.65 0.18 -11.60
CA LEU A 112 5.06 1.43 -10.94
C LEU A 112 5.43 2.53 -11.94
N ASP A 113 6.07 2.18 -13.06
CA ASP A 113 6.48 3.13 -14.11
C ASP A 113 5.32 3.64 -14.98
N LYS A 114 4.16 2.96 -14.95
CA LYS A 114 2.96 3.31 -15.73
C LYS A 114 1.89 4.00 -14.89
N LEU A 115 1.97 3.90 -13.57
CA LEU A 115 1.08 4.61 -12.67
C LEU A 115 1.43 6.11 -12.67
N SER A 116 0.46 6.94 -13.06
CA SER A 116 0.56 8.38 -12.89
C SER A 116 0.40 8.73 -11.42
N ASN A 117 1.22 9.66 -10.92
CA ASN A 117 0.95 10.26 -9.63
C ASN A 117 -0.42 10.94 -9.63
N HIS A 118 -1.21 10.72 -8.58
CA HIS A 118 -2.49 11.42 -8.42
C HIS A 118 -2.31 12.93 -8.25
N PHE A 119 -1.15 13.35 -7.75
CA PHE A 119 -0.78 14.74 -7.56
C PHE A 119 0.56 15.03 -8.24
N PRO A 120 0.80 16.28 -8.67
CA PRO A 120 2.12 16.71 -9.13
C PRO A 120 3.20 16.42 -8.09
N TRP A 121 4.43 16.26 -8.56
CA TRP A 121 5.60 16.28 -7.68
C TRP A 121 5.73 17.63 -6.96
N TRP A 122 6.38 17.63 -5.80
CA TRP A 122 6.50 18.83 -4.95
C TRP A 122 7.22 20.00 -5.64
N ASP A 123 8.09 19.72 -6.60
CA ASP A 123 8.81 20.71 -7.41
C ASP A 123 8.01 21.13 -8.66
N LYS A 124 6.86 20.50 -8.91
CA LYS A 124 5.95 20.76 -10.03
C LYS A 124 4.65 21.48 -9.59
N PHE A 125 4.63 22.05 -8.39
CA PHE A 125 3.54 22.94 -7.95
C PHE A 125 3.53 24.32 -8.64
N ALA A 126 4.56 24.66 -9.41
CA ALA A 126 4.61 25.90 -10.18
C ALA A 126 4.21 25.65 -11.64
N GLU A 127 2.90 25.79 -11.95
CA GLU A 127 2.32 26.18 -13.26
C GLU A 127 0.80 26.03 -13.29
N ALA A 128 0.20 25.24 -12.39
CA ALA A 128 -1.18 25.48 -12.02
C ALA A 128 -1.16 26.76 -11.18
N GLY A 129 -1.49 27.90 -11.79
CA GLY A 129 -1.78 29.12 -11.04
C GLY A 129 -2.76 28.84 -9.89
N PRO A 130 -2.99 29.79 -8.97
CA PRO A 130 -3.99 29.62 -7.93
C PRO A 130 -5.24 29.00 -8.57
N SER A 131 -5.74 27.90 -7.99
CA SER A 131 -6.97 27.27 -8.46
C SER A 131 -8.06 28.34 -8.61
N LYS A 132 -9.14 28.08 -9.35
CA LYS A 132 -10.22 29.07 -9.46
C LYS A 132 -10.63 29.62 -8.09
N GLU A 133 -10.59 28.77 -7.06
CA GLU A 133 -10.78 29.16 -5.67
C GLU A 133 -9.71 30.16 -5.17
N ALA A 134 -8.42 29.91 -5.38
CA ALA A 134 -7.37 30.82 -4.94
C ALA A 134 -7.29 32.14 -5.75
N ALA A 135 -7.80 32.17 -6.99
CA ALA A 135 -8.00 33.41 -7.74
C ALA A 135 -9.22 34.21 -7.21
N LEU A 136 -10.30 33.51 -6.85
CA LEU A 136 -11.46 34.07 -6.14
C LEU A 136 -11.06 34.70 -4.80
N TRP A 137 -10.21 34.02 -4.03
CA TRP A 137 -9.71 34.53 -2.74
C TRP A 137 -8.81 35.76 -2.91
N ARG A 138 -7.95 35.79 -3.94
CA ARG A 138 -7.15 36.98 -4.25
C ARG A 138 -8.03 38.18 -4.63
N GLY A 139 -9.00 37.99 -5.52
CA GLY A 139 -9.93 39.05 -5.90
C GLY A 139 -10.76 39.58 -4.72
N PHE A 140 -11.15 38.71 -3.80
CA PHE A 140 -11.81 39.13 -2.56
C PHE A 140 -10.90 39.99 -1.66
N LEU A 141 -9.64 39.59 -1.47
CA LEU A 141 -8.68 40.33 -0.64
C LEU A 141 -8.30 41.68 -1.24
N ASP A 142 -8.08 41.74 -2.55
CA ASP A 142 -7.76 42.97 -3.27
C ASP A 142 -8.94 43.98 -3.19
N GLY A 143 -10.18 43.48 -3.32
CA GLY A 143 -11.39 44.29 -3.16
C GLY A 143 -11.58 44.81 -1.73
N ALA A 144 -11.25 44.00 -0.73
CA ALA A 144 -11.31 44.42 0.68
C ALA A 144 -10.30 45.52 1.01
N GLN A 145 -9.08 45.45 0.45
CA GLN A 145 -8.05 46.49 0.63
C GLN A 145 -8.42 47.81 -0.06
N GLN A 146 -9.01 47.77 -1.27
CA GLN A 146 -9.45 48.98 -1.97
C GLN A 146 -10.61 49.69 -1.25
N GLN A 147 -11.52 48.94 -0.63
CA GLN A 147 -12.60 49.53 0.18
C GLN A 147 -12.07 50.17 1.48
N GLN A 148 -11.03 49.59 2.09
CA GLN A 148 -10.37 50.22 3.24
C GLN A 148 -9.60 51.50 2.85
N ALA A 149 -8.87 51.49 1.74
CA ALA A 149 -8.14 52.67 1.27
C ALA A 149 -9.07 53.83 0.85
N GLY A 150 -10.19 53.53 0.17
CA GLY A 150 -11.18 54.54 -0.20
C GLY A 150 -11.94 55.14 1.01
N ALA A 151 -12.12 54.36 2.08
CA ALA A 151 -12.70 54.86 3.33
C ALA A 151 -11.73 55.74 4.14
N GLU A 152 -10.42 55.53 4.02
CA GLU A 152 -9.41 56.39 4.65
C GLU A 152 -9.19 57.71 3.89
N GLU A 153 -9.34 57.72 2.56
CA GLU A 153 -9.26 58.96 1.76
C GLU A 153 -10.47 59.89 1.95
N ASP A 154 -11.68 59.34 2.15
CA ASP A 154 -12.91 60.11 2.38
C ASP A 154 -12.95 60.80 3.77
N HIS A 155 -12.19 60.28 4.74
CA HIS A 155 -12.04 60.91 6.07
C HIS A 155 -11.01 62.06 6.12
N GLY A 156 -10.29 62.34 5.02
CA GLY A 156 -9.28 63.41 4.95
C GLY A 156 -9.80 64.79 4.52
N GLN A 157 -11.05 64.92 4.08
CA GLN A 157 -11.61 66.18 3.56
C GLN A 157 -12.87 66.61 4.32
N GLN A 158 -12.73 66.98 5.59
CA GLN A 158 -13.72 67.83 6.26
C GLN A 158 -13.28 69.31 6.21
N PRO A 159 -14.08 70.21 5.60
CA PRO A 159 -13.77 71.64 5.58
C PRO A 159 -13.98 72.24 6.98
N ARG A 160 -12.98 72.99 7.47
CA ARG A 160 -13.16 73.89 8.62
C ARG A 160 -14.09 75.03 8.20
N ALA A 161 -15.36 74.92 8.57
CA ALA A 161 -16.30 76.03 8.54
C ALA A 161 -16.06 76.92 9.76
N GLY A 162 -15.75 78.19 9.50
CA GLY A 162 -15.63 79.23 10.51
C GLY A 162 -16.99 79.71 11.02
N GLY A 163 -16.97 80.20 12.25
CA GLY A 163 -18.01 80.93 12.98
C GLY A 163 -17.43 81.42 14.28
#